data_AF-A0AB35U475-F1
#
_entry.id   AF-A0AB35U475-F1
#
_cell.length_a   1.000
_cell.length_b   1.000
_cell.length_c   1.000
_cell.angle_alpha   90.00
_cell.angle_beta   90.00
_cell.angle_gamma   90.00
#
_symmetry.space_group_name_H-M   'P 1'
#
loop_
_entity.id
_entity.type
_entity.pdbx_description
1 polymer ?
#
loop_
_entity_poly.entity_id
_entity_poly.type
_entity_poly.pdbx_seq_one_letter_code
_entity_poly.pdbx_strand_id
1 'polypeptide(L)'
;MDIEKRIEELLQEIAFLKSENAALKKELLDHNIIPEEKQARVIDPNQGMRILPIRVNADIANHYFSYFWGRMDVYSLRVVSKTAKVGYYPQCNNFWRDGCLKKENRENDKRSGYVCLNCYMCSWKPVNSDVIMKHLLGKMTVGIYPMYANDTCRFLVFDFDNHSNGSAQTDFANHDDEWKQEVDAMRRICTINNIDPLVERSRSGKGAHIWVFFEKPVPASLARNFGDSLLKKGAESVNLKSFSYYDRMMPTQNHLHHGGLGNLIALPLQPEALKRGNSAFVDENWNAYPVLEPGGMGHFAPGENGQFQPKEKGQYAKPIHFKCLIL
;
A
#
# COMPACT_ATOMS: atom_id res chain seq x y z
N MET A 1 41.45 -17.99 -18.75
CA MET A 1 40.30 -18.26 -19.64
C MET A 1 40.02 -16.94 -20.33
N ASP A 2 40.13 -16.92 -21.65
CA ASP A 2 40.21 -15.71 -22.46
C ASP A 2 38.88 -14.96 -22.47
N ILE A 3 38.92 -13.67 -22.12
CA ILE A 3 37.73 -12.81 -22.07
C ILE A 3 37.09 -12.72 -23.46
N GLU A 4 37.91 -12.71 -24.51
CA GLU A 4 37.43 -12.65 -25.90
C GLU A 4 36.64 -13.90 -26.28
N LYS A 5 37.15 -15.08 -25.91
CA LYS A 5 36.44 -16.35 -26.11
C LYS A 5 35.10 -16.38 -25.39
N ARG A 6 35.03 -15.83 -24.17
CA ARG A 6 33.78 -15.76 -23.40
C ARG A 6 32.77 -14.80 -24.02
N ILE A 7 33.23 -13.69 -24.59
CA ILE A 7 32.38 -12.74 -25.33
C ILE A 7 31.80 -13.42 -26.57
N GLU A 8 32.61 -14.16 -27.30
CA GLU A 8 32.17 -14.85 -28.52
C GLU A 8 31.14 -15.95 -28.23
N GLU A 9 31.36 -16.75 -27.17
CA GLU A 9 30.38 -17.73 -26.67
C GLU A 9 29.04 -17.07 -26.30
N LEU A 10 29.08 -15.93 -25.59
CA LEU A 10 27.87 -15.20 -25.20
C LEU A 10 27.13 -14.60 -26.40
N LEU A 11 27.86 -14.11 -27.41
CA LEU A 11 27.25 -13.58 -28.63
C LEU A 11 26.54 -14.67 -29.44
N GLN A 12 27.12 -15.87 -29.52
CA GLN A 12 26.49 -17.03 -30.15
C GLN A 12 25.22 -17.46 -29.40
N GLU A 13 25.28 -17.54 -28.07
CA GLU A 13 24.12 -17.86 -27.25
C GLU A 13 22.98 -16.83 -27.42
N ILE A 14 23.32 -15.54 -27.44
CA ILE A 14 22.34 -14.47 -27.68
C ILE A 14 21.70 -14.61 -29.07
N ALA A 15 22.49 -14.95 -30.10
CA ALA A 15 21.96 -15.15 -31.45
C ALA A 15 21.01 -16.35 -31.50
N PHE A 16 21.37 -17.46 -30.85
CA PHE A 16 20.55 -18.65 -30.74
C PHE A 16 19.22 -18.36 -30.01
N LEU A 17 19.29 -17.76 -28.81
CA LEU A 17 18.11 -17.40 -28.02
C LEU A 17 17.17 -16.44 -28.76
N LYS A 18 17.72 -15.49 -29.54
CA LYS A 18 16.90 -14.60 -30.37
C LYS A 18 16.15 -15.35 -31.47
N SER A 19 16.80 -16.31 -32.12
CA SER A 19 16.18 -17.17 -33.15
C SER A 19 15.08 -18.04 -32.56
N GLU A 20 15.36 -18.70 -31.43
CA GLU A 20 14.39 -19.54 -30.74
C GLU A 20 13.17 -18.75 -30.26
N ASN A 21 13.39 -17.57 -29.68
CA ASN A 21 12.31 -16.69 -29.22
C ASN A 21 11.43 -16.24 -30.40
N ALA A 22 12.01 -15.94 -31.56
CA ALA A 22 11.26 -15.60 -32.76
C ALA A 22 10.38 -16.77 -33.25
N ALA A 23 10.90 -18.00 -33.21
CA ALA A 23 10.13 -19.20 -33.56
C ALA A 23 8.97 -19.44 -32.58
N LEU A 24 9.22 -19.33 -31.27
CA LEU A 24 8.18 -19.47 -30.24
C LEU A 24 7.09 -18.40 -30.35
N LYS A 25 7.47 -17.14 -30.61
CA LYS A 25 6.49 -16.06 -30.85
C LYS A 25 5.59 -16.36 -32.05
N LYS A 26 6.16 -16.92 -33.12
CA LYS A 26 5.40 -17.34 -34.30
C LYS A 26 4.41 -18.45 -33.95
N GLU A 27 4.86 -19.49 -33.24
CA GLU A 27 4.00 -20.60 -32.80
C GLU A 27 2.82 -20.10 -31.94
N LEU A 28 3.10 -19.20 -31.00
CA LEU A 28 2.07 -18.57 -30.18
C LEU A 28 1.04 -17.79 -31.02
N LEU A 29 1.50 -17.01 -32.01
CA LEU A 29 0.62 -16.30 -32.94
C LEU A 29 -0.24 -17.25 -33.77
N ASP A 30 0.33 -18.37 -34.24
CA ASP A 30 -0.39 -19.40 -35.00
C ASP A 30 -1.50 -20.06 -34.16
N HIS A 31 -1.36 -20.04 -32.83
CA HIS A 31 -2.37 -20.47 -31.86
C HIS A 31 -3.29 -19.35 -31.33
N ASN A 32 -3.33 -18.17 -31.98
CA ASN A 32 -4.07 -16.99 -31.52
C ASN A 32 -3.68 -16.50 -30.09
N ILE A 33 -2.48 -16.84 -29.63
CA ILE A 33 -1.91 -16.34 -28.38
C ILE A 33 -0.98 -15.18 -28.74
N ILE A 34 -1.39 -13.95 -28.44
CA ILE A 34 -0.55 -12.77 -28.70
C ILE A 34 0.65 -12.81 -27.72
N PRO A 35 1.90 -12.97 -28.21
CA PRO A 35 3.06 -12.98 -27.34
C PRO A 35 3.25 -11.59 -26.75
N GLU A 36 3.24 -11.46 -25.42
CA GLU A 36 3.65 -10.23 -24.76
C GLU A 36 5.11 -9.95 -25.09
N GLU A 37 5.38 -8.84 -25.77
CA GLU A 37 6.73 -8.31 -25.81
C GLU A 37 7.10 -7.86 -24.40
N LYS A 38 7.98 -8.61 -23.73
CA LYS A 38 8.77 -8.06 -22.64
C LYS A 38 9.65 -6.95 -23.23
N GLN A 39 9.12 -5.74 -23.30
CA GLN A 39 9.96 -4.55 -23.37
C GLN A 39 10.97 -4.67 -22.24
N ALA A 40 12.25 -4.40 -22.55
CA ALA A 40 13.27 -4.35 -21.51
C ALA A 40 12.75 -3.41 -20.42
N ARG A 41 12.56 -3.93 -19.20
CA ARG A 41 12.12 -3.13 -18.07
C ARG A 41 13.18 -2.05 -17.86
N VAL A 42 12.93 -0.84 -18.33
CA VAL A 42 13.82 0.30 -18.07
C VAL A 42 13.52 0.73 -16.64
N ILE A 43 14.19 0.09 -15.70
CA ILE A 43 14.15 0.49 -14.30
C ILE A 43 15.12 1.66 -14.15
N ASP A 44 14.59 2.80 -13.72
CA ASP A 44 15.42 3.93 -13.33
C ASP A 44 16.18 3.58 -12.04
N PRO A 45 17.52 3.62 -12.00
CA PRO A 45 18.25 3.29 -10.78
C PRO A 45 17.98 4.30 -9.66
N ASN A 46 17.57 5.54 -9.98
CA ASN A 46 17.32 6.59 -9.01
C ASN A 46 15.83 6.87 -8.83
N GLN A 47 15.16 5.91 -8.21
CA GLN A 47 13.74 5.96 -7.91
C GLN A 47 13.32 7.18 -7.08
N GLY A 48 14.21 7.69 -6.21
CA GLY A 48 13.95 8.89 -5.42
C GLY A 48 13.86 10.17 -6.25
N MET A 49 14.67 10.30 -7.31
CA MET A 49 14.64 11.47 -8.21
C MET A 49 13.40 11.53 -9.09
N ARG A 50 12.69 10.41 -9.25
CA ARG A 50 11.39 10.39 -9.93
C ARG A 50 10.28 11.04 -9.11
N ILE A 51 10.44 11.12 -7.79
CA ILE A 51 9.46 11.75 -6.91
C ILE A 51 9.64 13.27 -6.98
N LEU A 52 8.69 13.93 -7.62
CA LEU A 52 8.70 15.39 -7.71
C LEU A 52 8.31 16.03 -6.36
N PRO A 53 8.88 17.18 -6.01
CA PRO A 53 8.46 17.92 -4.83
C PRO A 53 7.01 18.39 -4.99
N ILE A 54 6.18 18.13 -3.99
CA ILE A 54 4.79 18.58 -3.96
C ILE A 54 4.64 19.66 -2.91
N ARG A 55 3.94 20.75 -3.25
CA ARG A 55 3.48 21.71 -2.25
C ARG A 55 2.24 21.20 -1.52
N VAL A 56 2.44 20.50 -0.41
CA VAL A 56 1.33 19.97 0.41
C VAL A 56 0.43 21.12 0.92
N ASN A 57 -0.85 21.07 0.53
CA ASN A 57 -1.90 21.98 0.97
C ASN A 57 -3.18 21.18 1.33
N ALA A 58 -4.25 21.89 1.72
CA ALA A 58 -5.51 21.25 2.11
C ALA A 58 -6.16 20.47 0.96
N ASP A 59 -6.08 20.96 -0.28
CA ASP A 59 -6.69 20.30 -1.44
C ASP A 59 -6.02 18.97 -1.76
N ILE A 60 -4.69 18.94 -1.72
CA ILE A 60 -3.91 17.70 -1.88
C ILE A 60 -4.22 16.72 -0.75
N ALA A 61 -4.32 17.21 0.49
CA ALA A 61 -4.68 16.36 1.63
C ALA A 61 -6.10 15.79 1.49
N ASN A 62 -7.08 16.58 1.05
CA ASN A 62 -8.44 16.14 0.77
C ASN A 62 -8.48 15.11 -0.36
N HIS A 63 -7.74 15.37 -1.44
CA HIS A 63 -7.68 14.45 -2.56
C HIS A 63 -7.05 13.11 -2.17
N TYR A 64 -5.90 13.13 -1.49
CA TYR A 64 -5.26 11.94 -0.94
C TYR A 64 -6.22 11.17 -0.03
N PHE A 65 -6.89 11.86 0.89
CA PHE A 65 -7.80 11.23 1.83
C PHE A 65 -9.03 10.62 1.16
N SER A 66 -9.48 11.13 0.01
CA SER A 66 -10.62 10.56 -0.71
C SER A 66 -10.42 9.11 -1.19
N TYR A 67 -9.16 8.67 -1.31
CA TYR A 67 -8.81 7.28 -1.61
C TYR A 67 -8.41 6.51 -0.35
N PHE A 68 -7.48 7.06 0.44
CA PHE A 68 -6.91 6.39 1.61
C PHE A 68 -7.68 6.69 2.91
N TRP A 69 -9.01 6.61 2.87
CA TRP A 69 -9.88 6.77 4.05
C TRP A 69 -10.44 5.45 4.58
N GLY A 70 -9.83 4.98 5.66
CA GLY A 70 -10.41 4.03 6.59
C GLY A 70 -11.26 4.76 7.65
N ARG A 71 -11.35 4.20 8.86
CA ARG A 71 -12.01 4.84 10.00
C ARG A 71 -11.57 6.29 10.15
N MET A 72 -12.54 7.19 10.24
CA MET A 72 -12.31 8.62 10.37
C MET A 72 -12.27 9.09 11.82
N ASP A 73 -12.81 8.30 12.74
CA ASP A 73 -12.92 8.64 14.15
C ASP A 73 -11.62 8.43 14.94
N VAL A 74 -10.64 7.72 14.36
CA VAL A 74 -9.38 7.37 15.01
C VAL A 74 -8.25 7.14 14.01
N TYR A 75 -7.06 7.62 14.34
CA TYR A 75 -5.81 7.26 13.67
C TYR A 75 -4.75 6.79 14.65
N SER A 76 -3.71 6.15 14.13
CA SER A 76 -2.52 5.77 14.89
C SER A 76 -1.29 6.52 14.42
N LEU A 77 -0.35 6.74 15.34
CA LEU A 77 0.98 7.26 15.01
C LEU A 77 2.03 6.17 15.15
N ARG A 78 2.95 6.14 14.18
CA ARG A 78 4.17 5.34 14.27
C ARG A 78 5.05 5.89 15.38
N VAL A 79 5.55 5.00 16.22
CA VAL A 79 6.51 5.30 17.28
C VAL A 79 7.67 4.32 17.16
N VAL A 80 8.88 4.83 17.35
CA VAL A 80 10.09 4.01 17.50
C VAL A 80 10.48 4.07 18.97
N SER A 81 10.51 2.90 19.63
CA SER A 81 10.93 2.80 21.02
C SER A 81 12.44 3.08 21.16
N LYS A 82 12.91 3.26 22.41
CA LYS A 82 14.34 3.41 22.71
C LYS A 82 15.18 2.21 22.24
N THR A 83 14.58 1.01 22.16
CA THR A 83 15.24 -0.21 21.69
C THR A 83 14.99 -0.46 20.20
N ALA A 84 14.78 0.60 19.41
CA ALA A 84 14.50 0.55 17.96
C ALA A 84 13.26 -0.26 17.51
N LYS A 85 12.47 -0.83 18.43
CA LYS A 85 11.21 -1.51 18.08
C LYS A 85 10.22 -0.49 17.54
N VAL A 86 9.63 -0.81 16.40
CA VAL A 86 8.63 0.01 15.73
C VAL A 86 7.25 -0.46 16.14
N GLY A 87 6.36 0.48 16.42
CA GLY A 87 4.96 0.20 16.70
C GLY A 87 4.06 1.34 16.24
N TYR A 88 2.76 1.09 16.30
CA TYR A 88 1.74 2.10 16.06
C TYR A 88 0.80 2.15 17.25
N TYR A 89 0.40 3.36 17.64
CA TYR A 89 -0.51 3.55 18.77
C TYR A 89 -1.69 4.45 18.37
N PRO A 90 -2.94 4.00 18.63
CA PRO A 90 -4.12 4.84 18.43
C PRO A 90 -4.00 6.15 19.22
N GLN A 91 -4.49 7.25 18.67
CA GLN A 91 -4.40 8.56 19.30
C GLN A 91 -5.68 8.94 20.05
N CYS A 92 -5.52 9.46 21.27
CA CYS A 92 -6.62 9.87 22.15
C CYS A 92 -6.40 11.31 22.67
N ASN A 93 -7.47 12.10 22.76
CA ASN A 93 -7.47 13.47 23.29
C ASN A 93 -7.10 13.55 24.76
N ASN A 94 -7.42 12.49 25.52
CA ASN A 94 -7.21 12.42 26.95
C ASN A 94 -5.85 11.81 27.33
N PHE A 95 -4.98 11.51 26.37
CA PHE A 95 -3.62 11.11 26.68
C PHE A 95 -2.93 12.11 27.60
N TRP A 96 -2.35 11.60 28.69
CA TRP A 96 -1.61 12.36 29.69
C TRP A 96 -2.45 13.34 30.54
N ARG A 97 -3.79 13.26 30.48
CA ARG A 97 -4.67 13.94 31.45
C ARG A 97 -4.77 13.13 32.75
N ASP A 98 -5.13 13.79 33.84
CA ASP A 98 -5.47 13.11 35.11
C ASP A 98 -6.67 12.17 34.89
N GLY A 99 -6.64 10.98 35.50
CA GLY A 99 -7.60 9.90 35.27
C GLY A 99 -7.30 9.04 34.03
N CYS A 100 -6.39 9.45 33.14
CA CYS A 100 -6.02 8.64 31.99
C CYS A 100 -5.17 7.45 32.43
N LEU A 101 -5.66 6.23 32.20
CA LEU A 101 -4.95 4.98 32.51
C LEU A 101 -3.51 4.94 31.94
N LYS A 102 -3.26 5.59 30.80
CA LYS A 102 -1.91 5.71 30.22
C LYS A 102 -0.94 6.49 31.10
N LYS A 103 -1.41 7.58 31.72
CA LYS A 103 -0.63 8.42 32.63
C LYS A 103 -0.41 7.68 33.95
N GLU A 104 -1.49 7.18 34.54
CA GLU A 104 -1.47 6.46 35.81
C GLU A 104 -0.54 5.24 35.77
N ASN A 105 -0.56 4.46 34.69
CA ASN A 105 0.32 3.31 34.56
C ASN A 105 1.80 3.70 34.41
N ARG A 106 2.08 4.82 33.75
CA ARG A 106 3.45 5.34 33.65
C ARG A 106 3.97 5.80 35.02
N GLU A 107 3.11 6.43 35.81
CA GLU A 107 3.47 6.94 37.15
C GLU A 107 3.63 5.82 38.17
N ASN A 108 2.82 4.74 38.06
CA ASN A 108 2.85 3.60 38.96
C ASN A 108 3.83 2.47 38.53
N ASP A 109 4.70 2.70 37.55
CA ASP A 109 5.58 1.70 36.89
C ASP A 109 4.87 0.38 36.52
N LYS A 110 3.56 0.44 36.27
CA LYS A 110 2.77 -0.71 35.83
C LYS A 110 2.95 -0.86 34.33
N ARG A 111 3.68 -1.91 33.93
CA ARG A 111 3.87 -2.27 32.51
C ARG A 111 2.65 -2.97 31.89
N SER A 112 1.52 -3.09 32.59
CA SER A 112 0.39 -3.91 32.16
C SER A 112 -0.53 -3.19 31.16
N GLY A 113 -0.68 -3.82 29.99
CA GLY A 113 -1.95 -4.27 29.38
C GLY A 113 -3.12 -3.31 29.18
N TYR A 114 -3.05 -2.02 29.50
CA TYR A 114 -4.20 -1.14 29.28
C TYR A 114 -4.42 -0.93 27.78
N VAL A 115 -5.65 -1.18 27.33
CA VAL A 115 -6.08 -0.93 25.96
C VAL A 115 -7.01 0.27 26.01
N CYS A 116 -6.67 1.35 25.31
CA CYS A 116 -7.49 2.57 25.32
C CYS A 116 -8.93 2.31 24.83
N LEU A 117 -9.15 1.23 24.06
CA LEU A 117 -10.47 0.73 23.69
C LEU A 117 -11.41 0.50 24.89
N ASN A 118 -10.88 0.03 26.02
CA ASN A 118 -11.65 -0.28 27.23
C ASN A 118 -11.50 0.82 28.30
N CYS A 119 -11.01 2.00 27.92
CA CYS A 119 -10.79 3.12 28.83
C CYS A 119 -12.06 3.95 28.94
N TYR A 120 -12.52 4.22 30.17
CA TYR A 120 -13.68 5.08 30.43
C TYR A 120 -13.46 6.54 29.99
N MET A 121 -12.21 6.99 29.88
CA MET A 121 -11.85 8.29 29.31
C MET A 121 -11.48 8.21 27.82
N CYS A 122 -11.82 7.14 27.12
CA CYS A 122 -11.48 7.02 25.70
C CYS A 122 -12.14 8.14 24.89
N SER A 123 -11.32 8.94 24.21
CA SER A 123 -11.77 9.98 23.29
C SER A 123 -10.81 10.00 22.11
N TRP A 124 -11.14 9.24 21.06
CA TRP A 124 -10.27 9.10 19.90
C TRP A 124 -10.04 10.44 19.19
N LYS A 125 -8.84 10.61 18.65
CA LYS A 125 -8.53 11.74 17.77
C LYS A 125 -8.96 11.38 16.34
N PRO A 126 -9.89 12.12 15.73
CA PRO A 126 -10.31 11.85 14.37
C PRO A 126 -9.19 12.17 13.36
N VAL A 127 -9.27 11.55 12.19
CA VAL A 127 -8.47 11.94 11.03
C VAL A 127 -9.01 13.26 10.49
N ASN A 128 -8.16 14.26 10.31
CA ASN A 128 -8.49 15.55 9.71
C ASN A 128 -7.38 15.98 8.71
N SER A 129 -7.61 17.07 7.98
CA SER A 129 -6.69 17.56 6.95
C SER A 129 -5.30 17.86 7.51
N ASP A 130 -5.21 18.43 8.70
CA ASP A 130 -3.93 18.69 9.38
C ASP A 130 -3.13 17.40 9.67
N VAL A 131 -3.80 16.32 10.11
CA VAL A 131 -3.15 15.01 10.31
C VAL A 131 -2.58 14.47 8.99
N ILE A 132 -3.36 14.52 7.91
CA ILE A 132 -2.92 14.07 6.58
C ILE A 132 -1.79 14.96 6.04
N MET A 133 -1.90 16.27 6.17
CA MET A 133 -0.83 17.20 5.76
C MET A 133 0.46 16.93 6.52
N LYS A 134 0.39 16.72 7.84
CA LYS A 134 1.58 16.38 8.65
C LYS A 134 2.19 15.05 8.24
N HIS A 135 1.39 14.08 7.80
CA HIS A 135 1.88 12.84 7.22
C HIS A 135 2.65 13.08 5.91
N LEU A 136 2.02 13.78 4.97
CA LEU A 136 2.58 14.10 3.64
C LEU A 136 3.76 15.08 3.70
N LEU A 137 3.88 15.86 4.77
CA LEU A 137 5.06 16.71 5.06
C LEU A 137 6.17 15.94 5.81
N GLY A 138 5.96 14.67 6.14
CA GLY A 138 6.93 13.83 6.85
C GLY A 138 7.08 14.16 8.33
N LYS A 139 6.26 15.05 8.88
CA LYS A 139 6.26 15.43 10.31
C LYS A 139 5.77 14.28 11.21
N MET A 140 4.98 13.36 10.66
CA MET A 140 4.53 12.15 11.34
C MET A 140 4.33 11.00 10.34
N THR A 141 4.25 9.77 10.84
CA THR A 141 3.77 8.63 10.04
C THR A 141 2.45 8.16 10.64
N VAL A 142 1.39 8.24 9.84
CA VAL A 142 0.03 7.93 10.25
C VAL A 142 -0.32 6.53 9.79
N GLY A 143 -1.04 5.79 10.62
CA GLY A 143 -1.74 4.58 10.23
C GLY A 143 -3.24 4.74 10.44
N ILE A 144 -4.03 4.05 9.61
CA ILE A 144 -5.49 4.06 9.62
C ILE A 144 -6.03 2.64 9.75
N TYR A 145 -7.32 2.52 10.05
CA TYR A 145 -8.01 1.24 10.18
C TYR A 145 -8.96 1.05 9.00
N PRO A 146 -8.75 0.08 8.10
CA PRO A 146 -9.57 -0.07 6.88
C PRO A 146 -11.05 -0.40 7.12
N MET A 147 -11.37 -1.07 8.23
CA MET A 147 -12.72 -1.52 8.56
C MET A 147 -13.46 -0.52 9.43
N TYR A 148 -14.65 -0.11 9.00
CA TYR A 148 -15.56 0.73 9.75
C TYR A 148 -16.27 -0.03 10.87
N ALA A 149 -16.84 0.71 11.83
CA ALA A 149 -17.57 0.16 12.98
C ALA A 149 -18.80 -0.68 12.59
N ASN A 150 -19.33 -0.51 11.37
CA ASN A 150 -20.46 -1.28 10.82
C ASN A 150 -20.01 -2.44 9.92
N ASP A 151 -18.78 -2.94 10.09
CA ASP A 151 -18.20 -4.07 9.35
C ASP A 151 -18.09 -3.87 7.83
N THR A 152 -18.05 -2.62 7.35
CA THR A 152 -17.80 -2.28 5.94
C THR A 152 -16.40 -1.69 5.73
N CYS A 153 -15.90 -1.73 4.50
CA CYS A 153 -14.65 -1.08 4.11
C CYS A 153 -14.77 -0.46 2.71
N ARG A 154 -13.85 0.46 2.38
CA ARG A 154 -13.79 1.12 1.06
C ARG A 154 -12.62 0.68 0.20
N PHE A 155 -11.74 -0.15 0.74
CA PHE A 155 -10.64 -0.72 -0.01
C PHE A 155 -10.27 -2.08 0.57
N LEU A 156 -9.58 -2.84 -0.26
CA LEU A 156 -8.91 -4.10 0.07
C LEU A 156 -7.43 -3.92 -0.24
N VAL A 157 -6.56 -4.40 0.64
CA VAL A 157 -5.11 -4.39 0.41
C VAL A 157 -4.56 -5.79 0.54
N PHE A 158 -3.74 -6.22 -0.42
CA PHE A 158 -2.92 -7.43 -0.32
C PHE A 158 -1.51 -7.02 0.10
N ASP A 159 -1.02 -7.61 1.19
CA ASP A 159 0.28 -7.32 1.78
C ASP A 159 1.27 -8.42 1.40
N PHE A 160 2.29 -8.06 0.62
CA PHE A 160 3.36 -8.95 0.16
C PHE A 160 4.65 -8.67 0.94
N ASP A 161 4.61 -8.96 2.24
CA ASP A 161 5.73 -8.83 3.18
C ASP A 161 5.70 -10.01 4.17
N ASN A 162 5.59 -11.24 3.66
CA ASN A 162 5.48 -12.44 4.50
C ASN A 162 6.74 -12.66 5.33
N HIS A 163 6.61 -12.39 6.62
CA HIS A 163 7.58 -12.68 7.64
C HIS A 163 7.35 -14.10 8.17
N SER A 164 7.73 -15.12 7.42
CA SER A 164 7.64 -16.49 7.93
C SER A 164 8.42 -16.64 9.26
N ASN A 165 7.79 -17.31 10.23
CA ASN A 165 8.24 -17.43 11.63
C ASN A 165 9.66 -18.01 11.74
N GLY A 166 10.67 -17.15 11.74
CA GLY A 166 12.09 -17.55 11.82
C GLY A 166 13.07 -16.38 11.73
N SER A 167 12.69 -15.23 11.16
CA SER A 167 13.49 -14.01 11.18
C SER A 167 13.39 -13.32 12.54
N ALA A 168 14.07 -13.89 13.52
CA ALA A 168 14.25 -13.28 14.82
C ALA A 168 14.92 -11.90 14.69
N GLN A 169 14.17 -10.87 15.07
CA GLN A 169 14.62 -9.62 15.68
C GLN A 169 15.58 -8.67 14.93
N THR A 170 15.96 -8.93 13.69
CA THR A 170 16.64 -7.91 12.85
C THR A 170 16.10 -7.93 11.42
N ASP A 171 15.49 -6.81 11.04
CA ASP A 171 14.99 -6.43 9.71
C ASP A 171 13.86 -7.29 9.12
N PHE A 172 12.64 -6.90 9.49
CA PHE A 172 11.31 -7.30 8.99
C PHE A 172 11.14 -7.15 7.47
N ALA A 173 11.85 -7.93 6.67
CA ALA A 173 11.85 -7.71 5.24
C ALA A 173 12.12 -8.98 4.44
N ASN A 174 11.49 -9.10 3.26
CA ASN A 174 11.79 -10.19 2.34
C ASN A 174 13.29 -10.25 2.03
N HIS A 175 13.82 -11.46 1.90
CA HIS A 175 15.25 -11.73 1.79
C HIS A 175 15.79 -11.65 0.35
N ASP A 176 14.90 -11.68 -0.64
CA ASP A 176 15.18 -11.54 -2.06
C ASP A 176 14.13 -10.65 -2.75
N ASP A 177 14.13 -10.65 -4.09
CA ASP A 177 13.23 -9.88 -4.94
C ASP A 177 12.10 -10.72 -5.57
N GLU A 178 11.94 -11.99 -5.20
CA GLU A 178 10.92 -12.87 -5.79
C GLU A 178 9.49 -12.43 -5.46
N TRP A 179 9.28 -11.73 -4.35
CA TRP A 179 8.01 -11.06 -4.00
C TRP A 179 7.48 -10.15 -5.11
N LYS A 180 8.37 -9.57 -5.94
CA LYS A 180 7.96 -8.75 -7.08
C LYS A 180 7.23 -9.58 -8.14
N GLN A 181 7.61 -10.84 -8.32
CA GLN A 181 6.96 -11.75 -9.28
C GLN A 181 5.54 -12.08 -8.83
N GLU A 182 5.34 -12.29 -7.53
CA GLU A 182 4.01 -12.49 -6.94
C GLU A 182 3.11 -11.26 -7.05
N VAL A 183 3.68 -10.08 -6.79
CA VAL A 183 2.97 -8.81 -6.96
C VAL A 183 2.60 -8.58 -8.43
N ASP A 184 3.53 -8.85 -9.35
CA ASP A 184 3.30 -8.72 -10.79
C ASP A 184 2.23 -9.71 -11.28
N ALA A 185 2.24 -10.95 -10.77
CA ALA A 185 1.20 -11.94 -11.02
C ALA A 185 -0.16 -11.41 -10.55
N MET A 186 -0.27 -10.97 -9.29
CA MET A 186 -1.49 -10.41 -8.72
C MET A 186 -1.98 -9.19 -9.50
N ARG A 187 -1.08 -8.30 -9.91
CA ARG A 187 -1.39 -7.17 -10.80
C ARG A 187 -2.02 -7.66 -12.11
N ARG A 188 -1.42 -8.67 -12.77
CA ARG A 188 -1.92 -9.25 -14.03
C ARG A 188 -3.32 -9.86 -13.87
N ILE A 189 -3.56 -10.59 -12.78
CA ILE A 189 -4.88 -11.18 -12.49
C ILE A 189 -5.94 -10.10 -12.33
N CYS A 190 -5.62 -9.02 -11.59
CA CYS A 190 -6.51 -7.87 -11.50
C CYS A 190 -6.82 -7.29 -12.89
N THR A 191 -5.80 -7.04 -13.72
CA THR A 191 -5.97 -6.49 -15.07
C THR A 191 -6.87 -7.37 -15.95
N ILE A 192 -6.65 -8.69 -15.97
CA ILE A 192 -7.47 -9.64 -16.76
C ILE A 192 -8.94 -9.66 -16.29
N ASN A 193 -9.19 -9.36 -15.01
CA ASN A 193 -10.53 -9.28 -14.45
C ASN A 193 -11.09 -7.84 -14.45
N ASN A 194 -10.51 -6.92 -15.22
CA ASN A 194 -10.90 -5.50 -15.33
C ASN A 194 -10.91 -4.76 -13.98
N ILE A 195 -9.95 -5.06 -13.13
CA ILE A 195 -9.70 -4.37 -11.87
C ILE A 195 -8.45 -3.53 -12.04
N ASP A 196 -8.52 -2.26 -11.65
CA ASP A 196 -7.38 -1.34 -11.66
C ASP A 196 -6.73 -1.28 -10.26
N PRO A 197 -5.70 -2.07 -9.96
CA PRO A 197 -5.00 -2.00 -8.68
C PRO A 197 -3.99 -0.85 -8.66
N LEU A 198 -3.71 -0.31 -7.47
CA LEU A 198 -2.53 0.52 -7.21
C LEU A 198 -1.50 -0.30 -6.44
N VAL A 199 -0.27 -0.38 -6.95
CA VAL A 199 0.83 -1.08 -6.28
C VAL A 199 1.72 -0.05 -5.59
N GLU A 200 1.80 -0.12 -4.26
CA GLU A 200 2.72 0.66 -3.44
C GLU A 200 3.92 -0.20 -3.04
N ARG A 201 5.14 0.22 -3.40
CA ARG A 201 6.35 -0.35 -2.80
C ARG A 201 6.39 0.02 -1.32
N SER A 202 6.57 -0.97 -0.45
CA SER A 202 6.52 -0.79 1.01
C SER A 202 7.56 0.22 1.52
N ARG A 203 7.43 0.63 2.78
CA ARG A 203 8.38 1.53 3.43
C ARG A 203 9.82 0.98 3.46
N SER A 204 9.98 -0.33 3.67
CA SER A 204 11.29 -1.00 3.67
C SER A 204 11.87 -1.13 2.26
N GLY A 205 11.01 -1.13 1.24
CA GLY A 205 11.39 -1.37 -0.16
C GLY A 205 11.55 -2.85 -0.51
N LYS A 206 11.25 -3.73 0.44
CA LYS A 206 11.42 -5.18 0.35
C LYS A 206 10.07 -5.92 0.43
N GLY A 207 9.03 -5.27 -0.06
CA GLY A 207 7.66 -5.78 -0.09
C GLY A 207 6.76 -4.75 -0.77
N ALA A 208 5.49 -5.08 -0.94
CA ALA A 208 4.53 -4.16 -1.53
C ALA A 208 3.10 -4.40 -1.03
N HIS A 209 2.30 -3.35 -1.17
CA HIS A 209 0.86 -3.39 -0.95
C HIS A 209 0.14 -3.23 -2.28
N ILE A 210 -0.82 -4.10 -2.58
CA ILE A 210 -1.70 -3.96 -3.74
C ILE A 210 -3.06 -3.47 -3.24
N TRP A 211 -3.40 -2.24 -3.59
CA TRP A 211 -4.62 -1.56 -3.17
C TRP A 211 -5.70 -1.70 -4.24
N VAL A 212 -6.90 -2.11 -3.82
CA VAL A 212 -8.13 -2.13 -4.63
C VAL A 212 -9.18 -1.28 -3.94
N PHE A 213 -9.76 -0.31 -4.64
CA PHE A 213 -10.74 0.63 -4.08
C PHE A 213 -12.16 0.33 -4.56
N PHE A 214 -13.12 0.45 -3.65
CA PHE A 214 -14.54 0.30 -3.93
C PHE A 214 -15.21 1.67 -4.01
N GLU A 215 -16.09 1.87 -4.99
CA GLU A 215 -16.84 3.12 -5.17
C GLU A 215 -17.69 3.47 -3.94
N LYS A 216 -18.24 2.44 -3.29
CA LYS A 216 -19.07 2.55 -2.08
C LYS A 216 -18.53 1.61 -1.01
N PRO A 217 -18.81 1.87 0.29
CA PRO A 217 -18.50 0.91 1.33
C PRO A 217 -19.16 -0.43 1.01
N VAL A 218 -18.39 -1.50 1.10
CA VAL A 218 -18.87 -2.87 0.92
C VAL A 218 -18.67 -3.64 2.23
N PRO A 219 -19.48 -4.67 2.53
CA PRO A 219 -19.21 -5.55 3.66
C PRO A 219 -17.78 -6.11 3.58
N ALA A 220 -17.06 -6.10 4.70
CA ALA A 220 -15.68 -6.58 4.73
C ALA A 220 -15.59 -8.07 4.36
N SER A 221 -16.61 -8.86 4.73
CA SER A 221 -16.73 -10.26 4.29
C SER A 221 -16.79 -10.40 2.77
N LEU A 222 -17.54 -9.53 2.08
CA LEU A 222 -17.63 -9.53 0.62
C LEU A 222 -16.30 -9.13 -0.02
N ALA A 223 -15.65 -8.08 0.49
CA ALA A 223 -14.33 -7.65 0.02
C ALA A 223 -13.28 -8.76 0.18
N ARG A 224 -13.29 -9.48 1.30
CA ARG A 224 -12.36 -10.58 1.57
C ARG A 224 -12.63 -11.79 0.67
N ASN A 225 -13.88 -12.21 0.52
CA ASN A 225 -14.24 -13.29 -0.42
C ASN A 225 -13.84 -12.97 -1.86
N PHE A 226 -13.98 -11.71 -2.27
CA PHE A 226 -13.48 -11.21 -3.54
C PHE A 226 -11.95 -11.35 -3.63
N GLY A 227 -11.22 -10.95 -2.58
CA GLY A 227 -9.78 -11.09 -2.51
C GLY A 227 -9.28 -12.54 -2.55
N ASP A 228 -9.90 -13.43 -1.78
CA ASP A 228 -9.63 -14.87 -1.80
C ASP A 228 -9.84 -15.47 -3.20
N SER A 229 -10.87 -15.00 -3.91
CA SER A 229 -11.15 -15.44 -5.29
C SER A 229 -10.06 -15.01 -6.26
N LEU A 230 -9.49 -13.80 -6.09
CA LEU A 230 -8.36 -13.32 -6.90
C LEU A 230 -7.08 -14.11 -6.60
N LEU A 231 -6.78 -14.37 -5.32
CA LEU A 231 -5.63 -15.19 -4.93
C LEU A 231 -5.73 -16.61 -5.49
N LYS A 232 -6.92 -17.22 -5.41
CA LYS A 232 -7.17 -18.56 -5.97
C LYS A 232 -6.98 -18.59 -7.49
N LYS A 233 -7.64 -17.69 -8.21
CA LYS A 233 -7.45 -17.55 -9.67
C LYS A 233 -5.99 -17.31 -10.02
N GLY A 234 -5.28 -16.57 -9.18
CA GLY A 234 -3.88 -16.29 -9.37
C GLY A 234 -2.99 -17.50 -9.32
N ALA A 235 -3.10 -18.27 -8.23
CA ALA A 235 -2.39 -19.52 -8.07
C ALA A 235 -2.69 -20.53 -9.21
N GLU A 236 -3.88 -20.48 -9.81
CA GLU A 236 -4.25 -21.32 -10.97
C GLU A 236 -3.65 -20.81 -12.30
N SER A 237 -3.60 -19.49 -12.51
CA SER A 237 -3.24 -18.86 -13.80
C SER A 237 -1.74 -18.73 -14.04
N VAL A 238 -0.95 -18.60 -12.98
CA VAL A 238 0.49 -18.47 -13.04
C VAL A 238 1.02 -19.76 -12.43
N ASN A 239 1.96 -20.44 -13.08
CA ASN A 239 2.59 -21.67 -12.56
C ASN A 239 3.44 -21.43 -11.27
N LEU A 240 3.13 -20.37 -10.53
CA LEU A 240 3.60 -20.07 -9.19
C LEU A 240 3.00 -21.12 -8.26
N LYS A 241 3.84 -22.01 -7.76
CA LYS A 241 3.44 -23.12 -6.87
C LYS A 241 2.72 -22.64 -5.60
N SER A 242 2.89 -21.37 -5.21
CA SER A 242 2.18 -20.70 -4.10
C SER A 242 2.54 -19.21 -4.06
N PHE A 243 1.71 -18.38 -3.42
CA PHE A 243 2.11 -17.05 -2.95
C PHE A 243 2.87 -17.17 -1.62
N SER A 244 4.19 -17.31 -1.65
CA SER A 244 5.05 -17.42 -0.47
C SER A 244 5.34 -16.07 0.20
N TYR A 245 5.28 -14.95 -0.54
CA TYR A 245 5.53 -13.60 0.01
C TYR A 245 4.25 -12.86 0.42
N TYR A 246 3.08 -13.37 0.06
CA TYR A 246 1.80 -12.90 0.59
C TYR A 246 1.68 -13.20 2.09
N ASP A 247 1.51 -12.15 2.89
CA ASP A 247 1.30 -12.26 4.34
C ASP A 247 -0.20 -12.30 4.67
N ARG A 248 -0.94 -11.28 4.23
CA ARG A 248 -2.34 -11.09 4.61
C ARG A 248 -3.07 -10.14 3.66
N MET A 249 -4.40 -10.17 3.73
CA MET A 249 -5.26 -9.14 3.15
C MET A 249 -5.85 -8.25 4.25
N MET A 250 -6.04 -6.96 3.98
CA MET A 250 -6.66 -6.00 4.88
C MET A 250 -7.96 -5.44 4.29
N PRO A 251 -9.09 -5.41 5.02
CA PRO A 251 -9.25 -5.87 6.41
C PRO A 251 -8.96 -7.37 6.62
N THR A 252 -8.38 -7.75 7.76
CA THR A 252 -7.99 -9.16 8.02
C THR A 252 -9.13 -10.00 8.63
N GLN A 253 -10.22 -9.37 9.03
CA GLN A 253 -11.40 -9.98 9.66
C GLN A 253 -12.68 -9.65 8.87
N ASN A 254 -13.75 -10.43 9.08
CA ASN A 254 -15.06 -10.17 8.46
C ASN A 254 -15.91 -9.20 9.30
N HIS A 255 -15.71 -9.21 10.62
CA HIS A 255 -16.47 -8.43 11.60
C HIS A 255 -15.53 -7.88 12.68
N LEU A 256 -15.85 -6.72 13.24
CA LEU A 256 -15.19 -6.20 14.43
C LEU A 256 -15.72 -6.89 15.68
N HIS A 257 -14.86 -7.61 16.38
CA HIS A 257 -15.18 -8.15 17.69
C HIS A 257 -15.17 -7.04 18.75
N HIS A 258 -16.21 -6.98 19.59
CA HIS A 258 -16.29 -6.13 20.79
C HIS A 258 -15.96 -4.65 20.57
N GLY A 259 -16.35 -4.09 19.42
CA GLY A 259 -16.12 -2.67 19.11
C GLY A 259 -14.66 -2.29 18.83
N GLY A 260 -13.78 -3.28 18.60
CA GLY A 260 -12.37 -3.06 18.29
C GLY A 260 -12.11 -2.14 17.10
N LEU A 261 -10.86 -1.65 16.98
CA LEU A 261 -10.48 -0.78 15.88
C LEU A 261 -10.23 -1.55 14.57
N GLY A 262 -9.95 -2.85 14.67
CA GLY A 262 -9.51 -3.68 13.56
C GLY A 262 -8.02 -3.56 13.29
N ASN A 263 -7.59 -4.08 12.15
CA ASN A 263 -6.18 -4.10 11.77
C ASN A 263 -5.74 -2.77 11.17
N LEU A 264 -4.50 -2.39 11.46
CA LEU A 264 -3.93 -1.13 11.03
C LEU A 264 -3.20 -1.30 9.70
N ILE A 265 -3.32 -0.31 8.82
CA ILE A 265 -2.41 -0.11 7.69
C ILE A 265 -1.72 1.25 7.81
N ALA A 266 -0.43 1.31 7.49
CA ALA A 266 0.29 2.58 7.39
C ALA A 266 -0.15 3.33 6.14
N LEU A 267 -0.31 4.66 6.25
CA LEU A 267 -0.58 5.49 5.09
C LEU A 267 0.66 5.59 4.18
N PRO A 268 0.48 5.49 2.84
CA PRO A 268 1.57 5.60 1.87
C PRO A 268 2.02 7.03 1.62
N LEU A 269 3.10 7.22 0.85
CA LEU A 269 3.64 8.53 0.43
C LEU A 269 4.26 9.35 1.57
N GLN A 270 4.80 8.69 2.59
CA GLN A 270 5.54 9.39 3.63
C GLN A 270 6.93 9.85 3.11
N PRO A 271 7.28 11.16 3.18
CA PRO A 271 8.46 11.72 2.51
C PRO A 271 9.81 11.08 2.82
N GLU A 272 10.02 10.58 4.04
CA GLU A 272 11.32 10.00 4.42
C GLU A 272 11.55 8.64 3.75
N ALA A 273 10.48 7.91 3.46
CA ALA A 273 10.56 6.71 2.62
C ALA A 273 10.68 7.08 1.14
N LEU A 274 9.92 8.09 0.69
CA LEU A 274 9.89 8.55 -0.70
C LEU A 274 11.26 9.00 -1.23
N LYS A 275 12.11 9.61 -0.38
CA LYS A 275 13.50 9.96 -0.75
C LYS A 275 14.31 8.76 -1.28
N ARG A 276 13.97 7.54 -0.85
CA ARG A 276 14.58 6.28 -1.30
C ARG A 276 13.74 5.56 -2.37
N GLY A 277 12.70 6.22 -2.89
CA GLY A 277 11.70 5.63 -3.78
C GLY A 277 10.68 4.73 -3.07
N ASN A 278 10.72 4.61 -1.75
CA ASN A 278 9.86 3.69 -0.98
C ASN A 278 8.58 4.37 -0.49
N SER A 279 7.59 3.57 -0.08
CA SER A 279 6.23 4.07 0.18
C SER A 279 5.68 4.87 -1.01
N ALA A 280 6.04 4.44 -2.23
CA ALA A 280 5.69 5.07 -3.49
C ALA A 280 4.85 4.11 -4.33
N PHE A 281 3.91 4.65 -5.10
CA PHE A 281 3.21 3.87 -6.10
C PHE A 281 4.11 3.61 -7.31
N VAL A 282 4.04 2.40 -7.87
CA VAL A 282 4.93 1.96 -8.95
C VAL A 282 4.18 1.37 -10.14
N ASP A 283 4.74 1.57 -11.34
CA ASP A 283 4.27 0.99 -12.60
C ASP A 283 4.65 -0.50 -12.76
N GLU A 284 4.32 -1.09 -13.91
CA GLU A 284 4.68 -2.48 -14.24
C GLU A 284 6.18 -2.73 -14.36
N ASN A 285 6.97 -1.65 -14.53
CA ASN A 285 8.42 -1.67 -14.56
C ASN A 285 9.03 -1.38 -13.17
N TRP A 286 8.22 -1.32 -12.11
CA TRP A 286 8.66 -0.98 -10.76
C TRP A 286 9.25 0.42 -10.60
N ASN A 287 8.98 1.30 -11.56
CA ASN A 287 9.32 2.70 -11.46
C ASN A 287 8.28 3.44 -10.64
N ALA A 288 8.75 4.23 -9.68
CA ALA A 288 7.92 5.15 -8.95
C ALA A 288 7.23 6.11 -9.94
N TYR A 289 5.90 6.21 -9.81
CA TYR A 289 5.17 7.23 -10.52
C TYR A 289 5.56 8.62 -9.97
N PRO A 290 5.78 9.62 -10.83
CA PRO A 290 6.15 10.96 -10.41
C PRO A 290 4.99 11.67 -9.72
N VAL A 291 5.14 12.05 -8.45
CA VAL A 291 4.03 12.69 -7.74
C VAL A 291 3.84 14.12 -8.22
N LEU A 292 2.85 14.33 -9.09
CA LEU A 292 2.59 15.61 -9.73
C LEU A 292 1.57 16.43 -8.95
N GLU A 293 1.66 17.76 -9.08
CA GLU A 293 0.60 18.64 -8.59
C GLU A 293 -0.67 18.39 -9.43
N PRO A 294 -1.88 18.37 -8.82
CA PRO A 294 -3.13 18.33 -9.56
C PRO A 294 -3.39 19.67 -10.30
N GLY A 295 -2.55 19.98 -11.30
CA GLY A 295 -2.72 21.11 -12.19
C GLY A 295 -3.52 20.72 -13.42
N GLY A 296 -4.85 20.78 -13.34
CA GLY A 296 -5.68 20.61 -14.55
C GLY A 296 -7.13 20.15 -14.40
N MET A 297 -7.67 20.00 -13.19
CA MET A 297 -9.10 19.73 -13.01
C MET A 297 -9.73 20.84 -12.17
N GLY A 298 -10.82 21.42 -12.69
CA GLY A 298 -11.41 22.69 -12.30
C GLY A 298 -11.58 22.92 -10.79
N HIS A 299 -11.54 24.19 -10.41
CA HIS A 299 -11.70 24.71 -9.06
C HIS A 299 -12.78 23.97 -8.27
N PHE A 300 -12.38 23.32 -7.17
CA PHE A 300 -13.29 22.86 -6.13
C PHE A 300 -13.13 23.80 -4.94
N ALA A 301 -14.19 24.53 -4.60
CA ALA A 301 -14.19 25.45 -3.48
C ALA A 301 -14.01 24.67 -2.14
N PRO A 302 -13.23 25.18 -1.19
CA PRO A 302 -13.12 24.61 0.14
C PRO A 302 -14.46 24.73 0.88
N GLY A 303 -14.94 23.62 1.45
CA GLY A 303 -16.06 23.65 2.38
C GLY A 303 -15.66 24.37 3.67
N GLU A 304 -16.47 25.33 4.10
CA GLU A 304 -16.31 26.03 5.36
C GLU A 304 -16.32 25.00 6.51
N ASN A 305 -15.34 25.10 7.42
CA ASN A 305 -15.20 24.39 8.72
C ASN A 305 -14.15 23.27 8.85
N GLY A 306 -13.29 23.00 7.86
CA GLY A 306 -12.12 22.14 8.08
C GLY A 306 -12.42 20.69 8.52
N GLN A 307 -13.66 20.24 8.35
CA GLN A 307 -14.10 18.86 8.50
C GLN A 307 -14.18 18.21 7.12
N PHE A 308 -13.62 17.02 6.95
CA PHE A 308 -13.80 16.24 5.73
C PHE A 308 -15.28 15.87 5.58
N GLN A 309 -15.96 16.44 4.59
CA GLN A 309 -17.28 15.95 4.21
C GLN A 309 -17.12 14.81 3.19
N PRO A 310 -17.72 13.64 3.41
CA PRO A 310 -17.88 12.64 2.36
C PRO A 310 -18.58 13.31 1.17
N LYS A 311 -17.98 13.30 -0.03
CA LYS A 311 -18.70 13.75 -1.23
C LYS A 311 -19.97 12.90 -1.38
N GLU A 312 -21.16 13.48 -1.26
CA GLU A 312 -22.36 12.76 -1.68
C GLU A 312 -22.44 12.71 -3.21
N LYS A 313 -22.73 11.51 -3.73
CA LYS A 313 -23.15 11.12 -5.08
C LYS A 313 -22.52 11.87 -6.27
N GLY A 314 -21.69 11.14 -7.03
CA GLY A 314 -21.53 11.37 -8.48
C GLY A 314 -20.19 11.94 -8.96
N GLN A 315 -19.24 12.21 -8.06
CA GLN A 315 -17.90 12.68 -8.44
C GLN A 315 -16.80 11.97 -7.63
N TYR A 316 -16.73 10.64 -7.77
CA TYR A 316 -15.52 9.91 -7.41
C TYR A 316 -14.77 9.62 -8.70
N ALA A 317 -13.57 10.15 -8.80
CA ALA A 317 -12.70 9.89 -9.93
C ALA A 317 -12.33 8.39 -9.89
N LYS A 318 -12.52 7.67 -11.00
CA LYS A 318 -12.01 6.30 -11.18
C LYS A 318 -10.54 6.21 -10.73
N PRO A 319 -10.03 5.06 -10.26
CA PRO A 319 -8.60 4.87 -9.96
C PRO A 319 -7.67 5.30 -11.11
N ILE A 320 -8.16 5.25 -12.36
CA ILE A 320 -7.52 5.81 -13.56
C ILE A 320 -7.21 7.30 -13.42
N HIS A 321 -8.04 8.10 -12.76
CA HIS A 321 -7.75 9.51 -12.49
C HIS A 321 -6.65 9.70 -11.44
N PHE A 322 -6.37 8.71 -10.58
CA PHE A 322 -5.18 8.73 -9.73
C PHE A 322 -3.91 8.45 -10.55
N LYS A 323 -3.98 7.63 -11.62
CA LYS A 323 -2.88 7.55 -12.59
C LYS A 323 -2.54 8.94 -13.13
N CYS A 324 -3.54 9.82 -13.37
CA CYS A 324 -3.35 11.22 -13.76
C CYS A 324 -3.02 12.22 -12.63
N LEU A 325 -2.99 11.82 -11.35
CA LEU A 325 -2.41 12.64 -10.27
C LEU A 325 -0.96 12.22 -9.96
N ILE A 326 -0.51 11.14 -10.60
CA ILE A 326 0.87 10.69 -10.58
C ILE A 326 1.43 10.61 -12.02
N LEU A 327 0.77 11.28 -12.99
CA LEU A 327 1.18 11.48 -14.40
C LEU A 327 0.81 12.88 -14.89
#